data_AF-A0A954CJH4-F1
#
_entry.id   AF-A0A954CJH4-F1
#
_cell.length_a   1.000
_cell.length_b   1.000
_cell.length_c   1.000
_cell.angle_alpha   90.00
_cell.angle_beta   90.00
_cell.angle_gamma   90.00
#
_symmetry.space_group_name_H-M   'P 1'
#
loop_
_entity.id
_entity.type
_entity.pdbx_description
1 polymer ?
#
loop_
_entity_poly.entity_id
_entity_poly.type
_entity_poly.pdbx_seq_one_letter_code
_entity_poly.pdbx_strand_id
1 'polypeptide(L)'
;GVAESFVFSDPQSASLKIRSLLETLVKDVYRINRFYLDRNARFVDWLTSAEFESVVSASILELMHAVRKSANKQIHSEAPKREKPAIALSSLAALYNITRWYFLAHLGGDKGSLPSQFQQPTQSDPEAAIAVQGALKKAVQDLEARNKAMSVELERAIAENKGAKHSHSELQELKAASDKYAETLGFNEEETRVRLVDTMIAKAGWDLSDENQVRVEEHVDHQPTATGSGYVDYVLWDSDGSPLAVVEAKRVAVSAADAREQAMIYAEALHKKHGVKPFVFYSNGIETYFLNWPGNEVPRRVYGIYSRESLRKLRREVDEGLVLAEVEPDLSIADRLHSLEAIKRVTESLDSGRRKALIALATGTGKTRVAISIADIILRAHWGKRILFLCDRVELREQAAQDFKRFLPDVTVAEFSSHSKEDKKTRIFVATYPSFHNHFENFDIGHFDLIICDEAHRTTGATLDGQEESNFVRVHRDDVVGGDKRLYMTATPRI
;
A
#
# COMPACT_ATOMS: atom_id res chain seq x y z
N GLY A 1 -11.69 -1.91 26.73
CA GLY A 1 -13.07 -2.26 27.15
C GLY A 1 -13.97 -2.59 25.99
N VAL A 2 -14.38 -1.59 25.20
CA VAL A 2 -15.43 -1.79 24.18
C VAL A 2 -14.95 -2.58 22.96
N ALA A 3 -13.72 -2.36 22.48
CA ALA A 3 -13.22 -3.13 21.34
C ALA A 3 -13.15 -4.63 21.66
N GLU A 4 -12.64 -4.97 22.86
CA GLU A 4 -12.51 -6.35 23.37
C GLU A 4 -13.83 -7.14 23.33
N SER A 5 -14.98 -6.49 23.63
CA SER A 5 -16.28 -7.16 23.65
C SER A 5 -16.85 -7.46 22.25
N PHE A 6 -16.32 -6.83 21.20
CA PHE A 6 -16.74 -7.05 19.82
C PHE A 6 -15.80 -7.97 19.04
N VAL A 7 -14.59 -8.26 19.52
CA VAL A 7 -13.55 -8.97 18.75
C VAL A 7 -14.00 -10.29 18.11
N PHE A 8 -14.87 -11.07 18.78
CA PHE A 8 -15.38 -12.33 18.25
C PHE A 8 -16.76 -12.22 17.59
N SER A 9 -17.60 -11.30 18.06
CA SER A 9 -19.00 -11.15 17.63
C SER A 9 -19.14 -10.23 16.41
N ASP A 10 -18.31 -9.19 16.35
CA ASP A 10 -18.24 -8.19 15.29
C ASP A 10 -16.80 -7.62 15.19
N PRO A 11 -15.88 -8.37 14.56
CA PRO A 11 -14.48 -7.96 14.40
C PRO A 11 -14.32 -6.59 13.73
N GLN A 12 -15.24 -6.21 12.83
CA GLN A 12 -15.23 -4.94 12.13
C GLN A 12 -15.48 -3.76 13.07
N SER A 13 -16.49 -3.87 13.93
CA SER A 13 -16.75 -2.85 14.98
C SER A 13 -15.59 -2.75 15.98
N ALA A 14 -14.94 -3.87 16.32
CA ALA A 14 -13.72 -3.84 17.12
C ALA A 14 -12.59 -3.06 16.40
N SER A 15 -12.39 -3.36 15.11
CA SER A 15 -11.57 -2.67 14.11
C SER A 15 -11.66 -1.14 14.18
N LEU A 16 -12.88 -0.65 13.99
CA LEU A 16 -13.21 0.78 14.01
C LEU A 16 -12.84 1.44 15.33
N LYS A 17 -13.16 0.79 16.46
CA LYS A 17 -12.91 1.34 17.80
C LYS A 17 -11.42 1.35 18.15
N ILE A 18 -10.68 0.32 17.75
CA ILE A 18 -9.21 0.26 17.87
C ILE A 18 -8.57 1.43 17.11
N ARG A 19 -8.99 1.66 15.86
CA ARG A 19 -8.49 2.76 15.05
C ARG A 19 -8.84 4.13 15.63
N SER A 20 -10.07 4.31 16.09
CA SER A 20 -10.51 5.57 16.70
C SER A 20 -9.66 5.94 17.91
N LEU A 21 -9.36 4.97 18.80
CA LEU A 21 -8.49 5.24 19.94
C LEU A 21 -7.06 5.60 19.48
N LEU A 22 -6.51 4.88 18.51
CA LEU A 22 -5.20 5.20 17.96
C LEU A 22 -5.13 6.63 17.39
N GLU A 23 -6.11 7.03 16.60
CA GLU A 23 -6.19 8.38 16.03
C GLU A 23 -6.26 9.45 17.14
N THR A 24 -7.00 9.20 18.23
CA THR A 24 -7.05 10.09 19.40
C THR A 24 -5.68 10.21 20.08
N LEU A 25 -4.96 9.09 20.29
CA LEU A 25 -3.63 9.11 20.90
C LEU A 25 -2.65 9.92 20.06
N VAL A 26 -2.65 9.74 18.74
CA VAL A 26 -1.79 10.49 17.82
C VAL A 26 -2.11 11.98 17.88
N LYS A 27 -3.39 12.38 17.81
CA LYS A 27 -3.80 13.78 17.99
C LYS A 27 -3.30 14.35 19.33
N ASP A 28 -3.32 13.56 20.39
CA ASP A 28 -2.87 13.99 21.71
C ASP A 28 -1.35 14.18 21.78
N VAL A 29 -0.56 13.33 21.12
CA VAL A 29 0.89 13.52 20.95
C VAL A 29 1.18 14.84 20.23
N TYR A 30 0.48 15.14 19.13
CA TYR A 30 0.59 16.43 18.44
C TYR A 30 0.26 17.60 19.37
N ARG A 31 -0.80 17.46 20.18
CA ARG A 31 -1.20 18.49 21.14
C ARG A 31 -0.13 18.72 22.21
N ILE A 32 0.34 17.67 22.87
CA ILE A 32 1.32 17.73 23.96
C ILE A 32 2.62 18.38 23.47
N ASN A 33 3.08 17.99 22.29
CA ASN A 33 4.29 18.53 21.69
C ASN A 33 4.06 19.85 20.93
N ARG A 34 2.84 20.40 20.92
CA ARG A 34 2.52 21.67 20.23
C ARG A 34 2.91 21.68 18.74
N PHE A 35 2.86 20.52 18.11
CA PHE A 35 3.10 20.38 16.69
C PHE A 35 1.91 20.90 15.89
N TYR A 36 2.20 21.35 14.67
CA TYR A 36 1.15 21.67 13.72
C TYR A 36 0.52 20.35 13.24
N LEU A 37 -0.78 20.20 13.44
CA LEU A 37 -1.55 19.09 12.91
C LEU A 37 -2.38 19.61 11.74
N ASP A 38 -2.00 19.21 10.54
CA ASP A 38 -2.80 19.49 9.35
C ASP A 38 -4.09 18.66 9.42
N ARG A 39 -5.23 19.32 9.48
CA ARG A 39 -6.54 18.66 9.60
C ARG A 39 -6.99 17.98 8.31
N ASN A 40 -6.39 18.36 7.20
CA ASN A 40 -6.69 17.85 5.86
C ASN A 40 -5.77 16.68 5.49
N ALA A 41 -4.69 16.47 6.25
CA ALA A 41 -3.79 15.35 6.09
C ALA A 41 -4.48 14.03 6.48
N ARG A 42 -4.17 12.94 5.76
CA ARG A 42 -4.68 11.62 6.12
C ARG A 42 -4.01 11.16 7.40
N PHE A 43 -4.62 10.20 8.08
CA PHE A 43 -4.05 9.63 9.29
C PHE A 43 -2.61 9.09 9.10
N VAL A 44 -2.27 8.58 7.91
CA VAL A 44 -0.89 8.16 7.60
C VAL A 44 0.08 9.33 7.52
N ASP A 45 -0.35 10.47 7.00
CA ASP A 45 0.50 11.63 6.79
C ASP A 45 0.86 12.27 8.15
N TRP A 46 -0.01 12.13 9.17
CA TRP A 46 0.34 12.45 10.56
C TRP A 46 1.39 11.50 11.13
N LEU A 47 1.30 10.20 10.84
CA LEU A 47 2.28 9.23 11.33
C LEU A 47 3.65 9.43 10.68
N THR A 48 3.71 9.87 9.41
CA THR A 48 4.96 10.05 8.67
C THR A 48 5.45 11.50 8.60
N SER A 49 4.93 12.38 9.47
CA SER A 49 5.40 13.77 9.53
C SER A 49 6.75 13.81 10.24
N ALA A 50 7.67 14.66 9.76
CA ALA A 50 9.01 14.77 10.33
C ALA A 50 8.96 15.14 11.82
N GLU A 51 8.01 15.98 12.23
CA GLU A 51 7.78 16.34 13.63
C GLU A 51 7.34 15.14 14.46
N PHE A 52 6.39 14.33 13.96
CA PHE A 52 5.91 13.15 14.68
C PHE A 52 6.99 12.08 14.81
N GLU A 53 7.70 11.77 13.72
CA GLU A 53 8.83 10.83 13.71
C GLU A 53 9.96 11.28 14.63
N SER A 54 10.11 12.60 14.87
CA SER A 54 11.13 13.15 15.75
C SER A 54 10.90 12.91 17.25
N VAL A 55 9.71 12.45 17.68
CA VAL A 55 9.41 12.19 19.12
C VAL A 55 8.89 10.78 19.39
N VAL A 56 8.60 10.01 18.34
CA VAL A 56 8.05 8.65 18.45
C VAL A 56 9.09 7.63 18.04
N SER A 57 9.26 6.57 18.82
CA SER A 57 10.15 5.46 18.48
C SER A 57 9.73 4.77 17.18
N ALA A 58 10.70 4.30 16.37
CA ALA A 58 10.40 3.59 15.13
C ALA A 58 9.54 2.34 15.39
N SER A 59 9.87 1.56 16.42
CA SER A 59 9.11 0.35 16.80
C SER A 59 7.66 0.67 17.19
N ILE A 60 7.43 1.85 17.81
CA ILE A 60 6.08 2.31 18.13
C ILE A 60 5.34 2.77 16.88
N LEU A 61 6.01 3.52 16.03
CA LEU A 61 5.45 4.00 14.78
C LEU A 61 5.03 2.84 13.87
N GLU A 62 5.81 1.77 13.86
CA GLU A 62 5.46 0.51 13.19
C GLU A 62 4.18 -0.12 13.74
N LEU A 63 4.03 -0.20 15.06
CA LEU A 63 2.79 -0.69 15.67
C LEU A 63 1.59 0.18 15.28
N MET A 64 1.75 1.51 15.28
CA MET A 64 0.70 2.44 14.84
C MET A 64 0.33 2.21 13.37
N HIS A 65 1.31 2.00 12.49
CA HIS A 65 1.08 1.67 11.10
C HIS A 65 0.44 0.29 10.92
N ALA A 66 0.82 -0.72 11.70
CA ALA A 66 0.22 -2.06 11.66
C ALA A 66 -1.26 -2.01 12.05
N VAL A 67 -1.60 -1.30 13.12
CA VAL A 67 -2.99 -1.07 13.55
C VAL A 67 -3.77 -0.30 12.49
N ARG A 68 -3.21 0.78 11.92
CA ARG A 68 -3.83 1.55 10.83
C ARG A 68 -4.16 0.65 9.62
N LYS A 69 -3.16 -0.09 9.12
CA LYS A 69 -3.31 -0.96 7.94
C LYS A 69 -4.35 -2.06 8.20
N SER A 70 -4.32 -2.67 9.38
CA SER A 70 -5.25 -3.73 9.78
C SER A 70 -6.69 -3.24 9.90
N ALA A 71 -6.90 -2.07 10.51
CA ALA A 71 -8.23 -1.49 10.65
C ALA A 71 -8.82 -1.03 9.32
N ASN A 72 -8.02 -0.41 8.43
CA ASN A 72 -8.48 -0.03 7.09
C ASN A 72 -8.99 -1.25 6.30
N LYS A 73 -8.26 -2.37 6.38
CA LYS A 73 -8.63 -3.62 5.71
C LYS A 73 -10.00 -4.16 6.17
N GLN A 74 -10.31 -4.05 7.46
CA GLN A 74 -11.60 -4.53 8.01
C GLN A 74 -12.77 -3.59 7.68
N ILE A 75 -12.52 -2.29 7.61
CA ILE A 75 -13.58 -1.31 7.30
C ILE A 75 -14.01 -1.41 5.83
N HIS A 76 -13.10 -1.76 4.93
CA HIS A 76 -13.34 -1.79 3.47
C HIS A 76 -13.62 -3.20 2.90
N SER A 77 -13.75 -4.23 3.75
CA SER A 77 -14.11 -5.59 3.34
C SER A 77 -15.61 -5.69 3.00
N GLU A 78 -15.94 -6.00 1.74
CA GLU A 78 -17.33 -6.15 1.25
C GLU A 78 -18.03 -7.45 1.73
N ALA A 79 -17.33 -8.32 2.46
CA ALA A 79 -17.84 -9.62 2.89
C ALA A 79 -18.00 -9.68 4.43
N PRO A 80 -19.13 -9.19 5.00
CA PRO A 80 -19.36 -9.11 6.45
C PRO A 80 -19.42 -10.47 7.18
N LYS A 81 -19.13 -11.60 6.51
CA LYS A 81 -19.30 -12.96 7.03
C LYS A 81 -18.02 -13.82 7.03
N ARG A 82 -16.86 -13.29 6.64
CA ARG A 82 -15.59 -14.07 6.60
C ARG A 82 -14.39 -13.33 7.19
N GLU A 83 -14.63 -12.51 8.21
CA GLU A 83 -13.52 -11.83 8.90
C GLU A 83 -13.02 -12.69 10.06
N LYS A 84 -11.70 -12.88 10.13
CA LYS A 84 -11.06 -13.70 11.15
C LYS A 84 -10.83 -12.83 12.40
N PRO A 85 -11.36 -13.21 13.58
CA PRO A 85 -11.09 -12.54 14.86
C PRO A 85 -9.58 -12.33 15.14
N ALA A 86 -8.72 -13.19 14.58
CA ALA A 86 -7.27 -13.10 14.66
C ALA A 86 -6.69 -11.72 14.29
N ILE A 87 -7.24 -11.04 13.26
CA ILE A 87 -6.75 -9.72 12.83
C ILE A 87 -7.10 -8.64 13.87
N ALA A 88 -8.33 -8.66 14.39
CA ALA A 88 -8.76 -7.74 15.43
C ALA A 88 -8.02 -7.98 16.75
N LEU A 89 -7.78 -9.25 17.11
CA LEU A 89 -6.97 -9.64 18.28
C LEU A 89 -5.53 -9.13 18.19
N SER A 90 -4.88 -9.30 17.04
CA SER A 90 -3.52 -8.79 16.79
C SER A 90 -3.47 -7.25 16.88
N SER A 91 -4.45 -6.58 16.27
CA SER A 91 -4.56 -5.11 16.31
C SER A 91 -4.81 -4.59 17.74
N LEU A 92 -5.59 -5.32 18.53
CA LEU A 92 -5.87 -5.01 19.92
C LEU A 92 -4.62 -5.16 20.80
N ALA A 93 -3.83 -6.22 20.59
CA ALA A 93 -2.56 -6.42 21.28
C ALA A 93 -1.54 -5.33 20.90
N ALA A 94 -1.47 -4.95 19.63
CA ALA A 94 -0.63 -3.85 19.17
C ALA A 94 -1.07 -2.50 19.79
N LEU A 95 -2.37 -2.22 19.82
CA LEU A 95 -2.90 -1.01 20.46
C LEU A 95 -2.60 -0.97 21.97
N TYR A 96 -2.71 -2.09 22.66
CA TYR A 96 -2.34 -2.19 24.07
C TYR A 96 -0.86 -1.85 24.32
N ASN A 97 0.02 -2.25 23.41
CA ASN A 97 1.44 -1.88 23.49
C ASN A 97 1.65 -0.37 23.22
N ILE A 98 0.95 0.19 22.24
CA ILE A 98 0.98 1.64 21.97
C ILE A 98 0.47 2.43 23.20
N THR A 99 -0.58 1.97 23.87
CA THR A 99 -1.12 2.68 25.06
C THR A 99 -0.19 2.58 26.27
N ARG A 100 0.53 1.47 26.45
CA ARG A 100 1.60 1.36 27.47
C ARG A 100 2.72 2.35 27.22
N TRP A 101 3.19 2.44 25.99
CA TRP A 101 4.18 3.45 25.61
C TRP A 101 3.65 4.86 25.85
N TYR A 102 2.44 5.15 25.39
CA TYR A 102 1.82 6.46 25.56
C TYR A 102 1.76 6.88 27.03
N PHE A 103 1.36 5.96 27.90
CA PHE A 103 1.30 6.18 29.34
C PHE A 103 2.67 6.54 29.95
N LEU A 104 3.74 5.84 29.56
CA LEU A 104 5.08 6.14 30.07
C LEU A 104 5.67 7.41 29.43
N ALA A 105 5.55 7.56 28.11
CA ALA A 105 6.22 8.61 27.36
C ALA A 105 5.55 9.98 27.47
N HIS A 106 4.22 10.02 27.64
CA HIS A 106 3.45 11.27 27.55
C HIS A 106 2.59 11.58 28.78
N LEU A 107 2.26 10.57 29.60
CA LEU A 107 1.45 10.78 30.82
C LEU A 107 2.27 10.71 32.11
N GLY A 108 3.59 10.49 32.04
CA GLY A 108 4.47 10.38 33.21
C GLY A 108 4.16 9.16 34.08
N GLY A 109 3.58 8.13 33.49
CA GLY A 109 3.22 6.90 34.18
C GLY A 109 4.42 6.10 34.66
N ASP A 110 4.23 5.32 35.74
CA ASP A 110 5.28 4.44 36.27
C ASP A 110 5.17 3.03 35.68
N LYS A 111 6.31 2.41 35.36
CA LYS A 111 6.38 1.05 34.80
C LYS A 111 5.77 0.02 35.77
N GLY A 112 5.97 0.17 37.07
CA GLY A 112 5.45 -0.76 38.08
C GLY A 112 3.92 -0.77 38.17
N SER A 113 3.28 0.28 37.66
CA SER A 113 1.81 0.37 37.59
C SER A 113 1.19 -0.27 36.34
N LEU A 114 2.02 -0.67 35.36
CA LEU A 114 1.53 -1.32 34.15
C LEU A 114 1.17 -2.78 34.43
N PRO A 115 0.04 -3.28 33.89
CA PRO A 115 -0.23 -4.71 33.90
C PRO A 115 0.89 -5.46 33.18
N SER A 116 1.25 -6.64 33.69
CA SER A 116 2.42 -7.39 33.24
C SER A 116 2.27 -7.93 31.81
N GLN A 117 1.05 -8.24 31.36
CA GLN A 117 0.77 -8.81 30.04
C GLN A 117 -0.58 -8.37 29.47
N PHE A 118 -0.68 -8.36 28.14
CA PHE A 118 -1.94 -8.23 27.45
C PHE A 118 -2.83 -9.44 27.75
N GLN A 119 -4.01 -9.21 28.31
CA GLN A 119 -5.00 -10.25 28.52
C GLN A 119 -5.89 -10.33 27.28
N GLN A 120 -5.74 -11.41 26.52
CA GLN A 120 -6.54 -11.64 25.33
C GLN A 120 -8.01 -11.85 25.74
N PRO A 121 -8.98 -11.21 25.04
CA PRO A 121 -10.39 -11.49 25.27
C PRO A 121 -10.70 -12.96 25.00
N THR A 122 -11.52 -13.59 25.84
CA THR A 122 -12.04 -14.95 25.64
C THR A 122 -13.39 -14.90 24.91
N GLN A 123 -13.63 -15.86 24.02
CA GLN A 123 -14.93 -16.02 23.38
C GLN A 123 -15.96 -16.47 24.45
N SER A 124 -16.98 -15.66 24.69
CA SER A 124 -18.06 -15.97 25.65
C SER A 124 -19.15 -16.84 25.03
N ASP A 125 -19.87 -17.57 25.88
CA ASP A 125 -21.00 -18.43 25.51
C ASP A 125 -22.14 -17.61 24.86
N PRO A 126 -22.81 -18.09 23.78
CA PRO A 126 -23.79 -17.32 23.02
C PRO A 126 -24.98 -16.82 23.86
N GLU A 127 -25.40 -17.56 24.88
CA GLU A 127 -26.53 -17.20 25.75
C GLU A 127 -26.19 -16.07 26.74
N ALA A 128 -24.94 -16.01 27.21
CA ALA A 128 -24.45 -14.92 28.06
C ALA A 128 -24.24 -13.60 27.25
N ALA A 129 -23.98 -13.71 25.95
CA ALA A 129 -23.74 -12.57 25.07
C ALA A 129 -24.99 -11.71 24.81
N ILE A 130 -26.19 -12.31 24.78
CA ILE A 130 -27.46 -11.63 24.45
C ILE A 130 -27.91 -10.67 25.58
N ALA A 131 -27.77 -11.09 26.85
CA ALA A 131 -28.11 -10.25 28.00
C ALA A 131 -27.17 -9.05 28.18
N VAL A 132 -25.88 -9.22 27.84
CA VAL A 132 -24.86 -8.16 27.90
C VAL A 132 -25.05 -7.14 26.77
N GLN A 133 -25.58 -7.55 25.61
CA GLN A 133 -25.69 -6.72 24.41
C GLN A 133 -26.56 -5.45 24.60
N GLY A 134 -27.62 -5.53 25.40
CA GLY A 134 -28.52 -4.40 25.67
C GLY A 134 -27.91 -3.34 26.58
N ALA A 135 -27.27 -3.75 27.68
CA ALA A 135 -26.57 -2.86 28.60
C ALA A 135 -25.30 -2.26 27.95
N LEU A 136 -24.59 -3.06 27.15
CA LEU A 136 -23.42 -2.64 26.40
C LEU A 136 -23.77 -1.59 25.33
N LYS A 137 -24.87 -1.73 24.59
CA LYS A 137 -25.29 -0.72 23.60
C LYS A 137 -25.50 0.66 24.21
N LYS A 138 -26.17 0.74 25.37
CA LYS A 138 -26.40 2.02 26.05
C LYS A 138 -25.09 2.62 26.58
N ALA A 139 -24.25 1.80 27.23
CA ALA A 139 -22.95 2.24 27.69
C ALA A 139 -22.02 2.70 26.56
N VAL A 140 -22.10 2.05 25.39
CA VAL A 140 -21.35 2.41 24.18
C VAL A 140 -21.83 3.74 23.61
N GLN A 141 -23.15 3.97 23.53
CA GLN A 141 -23.70 5.25 23.09
C GLN A 141 -23.28 6.41 24.02
N ASP A 142 -23.32 6.18 25.34
CA ASP A 142 -22.88 7.18 26.33
C ASP A 142 -21.36 7.46 26.21
N LEU A 143 -20.55 6.42 25.99
CA LEU A 143 -19.11 6.55 25.73
C LEU A 143 -18.83 7.28 24.41
N GLU A 144 -19.57 6.99 23.35
CA GLU A 144 -19.43 7.65 22.05
C GLU A 144 -19.79 9.13 22.14
N ALA A 145 -20.84 9.49 22.89
CA ALA A 145 -21.18 10.88 23.16
C ALA A 145 -20.08 11.62 23.93
N ARG A 146 -19.52 10.98 24.98
CA ARG A 146 -18.38 11.54 25.74
C ARG A 146 -17.12 11.67 24.88
N ASN A 147 -16.79 10.66 24.09
CA ASN A 147 -15.63 10.69 23.20
C ASN A 147 -15.77 11.77 22.13
N LYS A 148 -16.98 11.98 21.61
CA LYS A 148 -17.25 13.06 20.65
C LYS A 148 -17.02 14.43 21.28
N ALA A 149 -17.50 14.65 22.51
CA ALA A 149 -17.26 15.89 23.25
C ALA A 149 -15.77 16.12 23.52
N MET A 150 -15.06 15.09 23.98
CA MET A 150 -13.63 15.16 24.25
C MET A 150 -12.79 15.35 22.97
N SER A 151 -13.21 14.78 21.84
CA SER A 151 -12.57 14.99 20.54
C SER A 151 -12.69 16.45 20.08
N VAL A 152 -13.85 17.09 20.29
CA VAL A 152 -14.06 18.51 19.96
C VAL A 152 -13.15 19.40 20.82
N GLU A 153 -13.02 19.09 22.12
CA GLU A 153 -12.12 19.81 23.02
C GLU A 153 -10.65 19.65 22.63
N LEU A 154 -10.24 18.41 22.29
CA LEU A 154 -8.90 18.12 21.80
C LEU A 154 -8.60 18.88 20.50
N GLU A 155 -9.56 18.91 19.57
CA GLU A 155 -9.43 19.64 18.30
C GLU A 155 -9.35 21.15 18.50
N ARG A 156 -10.07 21.70 19.49
CA ARG A 156 -9.95 23.10 19.86
C ARG A 156 -8.56 23.42 20.43
N ALA A 157 -8.04 22.58 21.33
CA ALA A 157 -6.71 22.74 21.89
C ALA A 157 -5.61 22.65 20.81
N ILE A 158 -5.76 21.75 19.83
CA ILE A 158 -4.85 21.65 18.68
C ILE A 158 -4.96 22.90 17.78
N ALA A 159 -6.15 23.49 17.61
CA ALA A 159 -6.33 24.74 16.86
C ALA A 159 -5.56 25.92 17.49
N GLU A 160 -5.47 25.92 18.81
CA GLU A 160 -4.82 26.96 19.59
C GLU A 160 -3.27 26.81 19.60
N ASN A 161 -2.74 25.66 19.17
CA ASN A 161 -1.31 25.44 19.01
C ASN A 161 -0.75 26.22 17.82
N LYS A 162 -0.01 27.29 18.11
CA LYS A 162 0.85 27.98 17.14
C LYS A 162 2.16 27.22 17.02
N GLY A 163 2.25 26.26 16.08
CA GLY A 163 3.38 25.35 15.84
C GLY A 163 4.71 25.80 16.44
N ALA A 164 5.01 25.31 17.65
CA ALA A 164 6.19 25.73 18.39
C ALA A 164 7.41 24.97 17.83
N LYS A 165 8.48 25.70 17.49
CA LYS A 165 9.75 25.07 17.13
C LYS A 165 10.45 24.62 18.41
N HIS A 166 10.35 23.33 18.72
CA HIS A 166 11.27 22.70 19.66
C HIS A 166 12.70 22.86 19.14
N SER A 167 13.64 23.03 20.06
CA SER A 167 15.05 22.95 19.72
C SER A 167 15.39 21.52 19.29
N HIS A 168 16.45 21.38 18.49
CA HIS A 168 16.93 20.06 18.07
C HIS A 168 17.30 19.17 19.27
N SER A 169 17.82 19.76 20.35
CA SER A 169 18.18 19.04 21.59
C SER A 169 16.94 18.47 22.29
N GLU A 170 15.87 19.26 22.41
CA GLU A 170 14.62 18.82 23.06
C GLU A 170 13.96 17.67 22.28
N LEU A 171 13.97 17.73 20.94
CA LEU A 171 13.47 16.64 20.11
C LEU A 171 14.30 15.36 20.28
N GLN A 172 15.64 15.48 20.36
CA GLN A 172 16.51 14.34 20.61
C GLN A 172 16.24 13.70 21.98
N GLU A 173 16.00 14.49 23.02
CA GLU A 173 15.69 13.99 24.37
C GLU A 173 14.34 13.25 24.40
N LEU A 174 13.31 13.83 23.77
CA LEU A 174 12.00 13.20 23.63
C LEU A 174 12.09 11.88 22.85
N LYS A 175 12.84 11.88 21.74
CA LYS A 175 13.10 10.67 20.95
C LYS A 175 13.81 9.60 21.75
N ALA A 176 14.88 9.96 22.46
CA ALA A 176 15.66 9.04 23.28
C ALA A 176 14.84 8.45 24.44
N ALA A 177 13.98 9.25 25.07
CA ALA A 177 13.04 8.76 26.08
C ALA A 177 12.03 7.77 25.48
N SER A 178 11.48 8.10 24.31
CA SER A 178 10.57 7.24 23.54
C SER A 178 11.20 5.90 23.19
N ASP A 179 12.45 5.91 22.71
CA ASP A 179 13.23 4.72 22.37
C ASP A 179 13.55 3.87 23.61
N LYS A 180 13.95 4.51 24.71
CA LYS A 180 14.18 3.83 26.00
C LYS A 180 12.92 3.12 26.49
N TYR A 181 11.75 3.76 26.40
CA TYR A 181 10.49 3.13 26.81
C TYR A 181 10.10 2.00 25.87
N ALA A 182 10.32 2.15 24.57
CA ALA A 182 10.04 1.09 23.60
C ALA A 182 10.87 -0.17 23.87
N GLU A 183 12.17 0.01 24.11
CA GLU A 183 13.08 -1.07 24.51
C GLU A 183 12.67 -1.69 25.86
N THR A 184 12.37 -0.86 26.85
CA THR A 184 11.97 -1.29 28.21
C THR A 184 10.68 -2.10 28.23
N LEU A 185 9.75 -1.82 27.30
CA LEU A 185 8.49 -2.52 27.14
C LEU A 185 8.63 -3.79 26.30
N GLY A 186 9.83 -4.08 25.80
CA GLY A 186 10.13 -5.26 25.01
C GLY A 186 9.47 -5.23 23.65
N PHE A 187 9.27 -4.03 23.05
CA PHE A 187 8.81 -3.96 21.67
C PHE A 187 9.93 -4.44 20.78
N ASN A 188 9.87 -5.72 20.46
CA ASN A 188 10.81 -6.32 19.55
C ASN A 188 10.51 -5.77 18.15
N GLU A 189 11.30 -4.79 17.72
CA GLU A 189 11.33 -4.22 16.37
C GLU A 189 11.34 -5.35 15.31
N GLU A 190 12.00 -6.46 15.63
CA GLU A 190 12.04 -7.67 14.83
C GLU A 190 10.66 -8.31 14.63
N GLU A 191 9.90 -8.55 15.71
CA GLU A 191 8.57 -9.15 15.60
C GLU A 191 7.57 -8.22 14.91
N THR A 192 7.71 -6.90 15.09
CA THR A 192 6.79 -5.93 14.48
C THR A 192 7.06 -5.78 12.97
N ARG A 193 8.33 -5.77 12.56
CA ARG A 193 8.75 -5.87 11.16
C ARG A 193 8.23 -7.13 10.49
N VAL A 194 8.46 -8.30 11.10
CA VAL A 194 7.99 -9.60 10.59
C VAL A 194 6.48 -9.51 10.36
N ARG A 195 5.72 -9.00 11.34
CA ARG A 195 4.27 -8.77 11.16
C ARG A 195 3.91 -7.81 10.04
N LEU A 196 4.68 -6.75 9.79
CA LEU A 196 4.42 -5.80 8.70
C LEU A 196 4.69 -6.43 7.33
N VAL A 197 5.79 -7.15 7.18
CA VAL A 197 6.14 -7.87 5.95
C VAL A 197 5.16 -9.00 5.70
N ASP A 198 4.83 -9.80 6.73
CA ASP A 198 3.78 -10.82 6.71
C ASP A 198 2.45 -10.22 6.25
N THR A 199 2.08 -9.04 6.78
CA THR A 199 0.85 -8.35 6.39
C THR A 199 0.87 -7.94 4.91
N MET A 200 2.01 -7.51 4.37
CA MET A 200 2.14 -7.18 2.94
C MET A 200 2.04 -8.43 2.07
N ILE A 201 2.73 -9.51 2.44
CA ILE A 201 2.68 -10.81 1.77
C ILE A 201 1.23 -11.34 1.76
N ALA A 202 0.58 -11.36 2.92
CA ALA A 202 -0.81 -11.78 3.05
C ALA A 202 -1.79 -10.87 2.30
N LYS A 203 -1.54 -9.54 2.26
CA LYS A 203 -2.37 -8.60 1.47
C LYS A 203 -2.28 -8.87 -0.02
N ALA A 204 -1.12 -9.32 -0.51
CA ALA A 204 -0.92 -9.72 -1.90
C ALA A 204 -1.55 -11.10 -2.23
N GLY A 205 -2.22 -11.73 -1.26
CA GLY A 205 -2.97 -12.97 -1.45
C GLY A 205 -2.16 -14.25 -1.20
N TRP A 206 -0.95 -14.14 -0.67
CA TRP A 206 -0.13 -15.28 -0.28
C TRP A 206 -0.56 -15.85 1.07
N ASP A 207 -0.50 -17.17 1.23
CA ASP A 207 -0.75 -17.85 2.49
C ASP A 207 0.57 -18.22 3.18
N LEU A 208 0.90 -17.50 4.27
CA LEU A 208 2.10 -17.74 5.08
C LEU A 208 2.06 -19.07 5.84
N SER A 209 0.90 -19.71 5.96
CA SER A 209 0.75 -21.02 6.60
C SER A 209 0.89 -22.19 5.62
N ASP A 210 0.95 -21.92 4.32
CA ASP A 210 1.13 -22.92 3.27
C ASP A 210 2.56 -22.86 2.72
N GLU A 211 3.40 -23.79 3.15
CA GLU A 211 4.80 -23.91 2.72
C GLU A 211 4.99 -24.11 1.21
N ASN A 212 3.92 -24.47 0.47
CA ASN A 212 3.96 -24.54 -0.99
C ASN A 212 3.73 -23.17 -1.65
N GLN A 213 3.35 -22.15 -0.88
CA GLN A 213 3.22 -20.77 -1.36
C GLN A 213 4.30 -19.87 -0.78
N VAL A 214 4.52 -19.96 0.53
CA VAL A 214 5.51 -19.14 1.23
C VAL A 214 6.32 -20.03 2.14
N ARG A 215 7.62 -20.12 1.91
CA ARG A 215 8.55 -20.71 2.88
C ARG A 215 9.24 -19.61 3.65
N VAL A 216 9.12 -19.68 4.97
CA VAL A 216 9.78 -18.77 5.91
C VAL A 216 11.10 -19.42 6.32
N GLU A 217 12.18 -18.64 6.35
CA GLU A 217 13.54 -19.15 6.65
C GLU A 217 13.97 -20.31 5.73
N GLU A 218 13.85 -20.15 4.41
CA GLU A 218 14.32 -21.17 3.46
C GLU A 218 15.85 -21.22 3.46
N HIS A 219 16.39 -22.39 3.75
CA HIS A 219 17.83 -22.64 3.73
C HIS A 219 18.41 -22.54 2.31
N VAL A 220 19.49 -21.78 2.19
CA VAL A 220 20.28 -21.60 0.97
C VAL A 220 21.76 -21.82 1.22
N ASP A 221 22.39 -22.54 0.30
CA ASP A 221 23.83 -22.78 0.29
C ASP A 221 24.61 -21.67 -0.42
N HIS A 222 25.94 -21.78 -0.41
CA HIS A 222 26.88 -20.88 -1.09
C HIS A 222 26.80 -19.42 -0.65
N GLN A 223 26.51 -19.20 0.62
CA GLN A 223 26.45 -17.87 1.22
C GLN A 223 27.85 -17.38 1.62
N PRO A 224 28.12 -16.06 1.61
CA PRO A 224 29.39 -15.48 2.05
C PRO A 224 29.49 -15.45 3.58
N THR A 225 29.19 -16.58 4.23
CA THR A 225 29.23 -16.79 5.68
C THR A 225 30.29 -17.84 6.01
N ALA A 226 30.73 -17.90 7.27
CA ALA A 226 31.74 -18.86 7.70
C ALA A 226 31.30 -20.33 7.49
N THR A 227 29.99 -20.60 7.55
CA THR A 227 29.40 -21.92 7.32
C THR A 227 29.12 -22.21 5.84
N GLY A 228 29.09 -21.18 4.98
CA GLY A 228 28.65 -21.30 3.60
C GLY A 228 27.13 -21.41 3.43
N SER A 229 26.36 -21.30 4.51
CA SER A 229 24.90 -21.42 4.55
C SER A 229 24.24 -20.14 5.04
N GLY A 230 22.99 -19.94 4.66
CA GLY A 230 22.14 -18.86 5.16
C GLY A 230 20.67 -19.17 4.98
N TYR A 231 19.83 -18.25 5.42
CA TYR A 231 18.38 -18.41 5.44
C TYR A 231 17.74 -17.19 4.83
N VAL A 232 16.92 -17.44 3.82
CA VAL A 232 16.09 -16.41 3.21
C VAL A 232 14.86 -16.20 4.08
N ASP A 233 14.56 -14.96 4.46
CA ASP A 233 13.37 -14.67 5.29
C ASP A 233 12.09 -15.21 4.67
N TYR A 234 11.84 -14.94 3.37
CA TYR A 234 10.72 -15.52 2.65
C TYR A 234 11.06 -15.88 1.21
N VAL A 235 10.59 -17.04 0.77
CA VAL A 235 10.55 -17.42 -0.65
C VAL A 235 9.10 -17.63 -1.08
N LEU A 236 8.70 -16.90 -2.12
CA LEU A 236 7.38 -17.01 -2.73
C LEU A 236 7.44 -18.01 -3.88
N TRP A 237 6.68 -19.09 -3.76
CA TRP A 237 6.71 -20.22 -4.69
C TRP A 237 5.56 -20.19 -5.68
N ASP A 238 5.82 -20.64 -6.89
CA ASP A 238 4.75 -20.92 -7.84
C ASP A 238 4.13 -22.30 -7.62
N SER A 239 2.96 -22.54 -8.23
CA SER A 239 2.28 -23.84 -8.11
C SER A 239 3.03 -25.01 -8.77
N ASP A 240 4.04 -24.74 -9.60
CA ASP A 240 4.90 -25.77 -10.19
C ASP A 240 6.16 -26.06 -9.35
N GLY A 241 6.32 -25.38 -8.21
CA GLY A 241 7.48 -25.52 -7.33
C GLY A 241 8.69 -24.69 -7.75
N SER A 242 8.55 -23.77 -8.72
CA SER A 242 9.60 -22.80 -9.04
C SER A 242 9.58 -21.59 -8.07
N PRO A 243 10.74 -21.03 -7.71
CA PRO A 243 10.80 -19.84 -6.87
C PRO A 243 10.45 -18.59 -7.70
N LEU A 244 9.33 -17.93 -7.39
CA LEU A 244 8.92 -16.69 -8.06
C LEU A 244 9.70 -15.50 -7.54
N ALA A 245 9.78 -15.34 -6.22
CA ALA A 245 10.45 -14.20 -5.62
C ALA A 245 11.10 -14.52 -4.28
N VAL A 246 12.14 -13.75 -3.97
CA VAL A 246 12.76 -13.67 -2.65
C VAL A 246 12.27 -12.39 -1.96
N VAL A 247 12.01 -12.43 -0.66
CA VAL A 247 11.73 -11.24 0.16
C VAL A 247 12.68 -11.21 1.34
N GLU A 248 13.58 -10.24 1.35
CA GLU A 248 14.49 -9.97 2.47
C GLU A 248 13.89 -8.90 3.40
N ALA A 249 13.86 -9.16 4.70
CA ALA A 249 13.37 -8.27 5.73
C ALA A 249 14.53 -7.74 6.60
N LYS A 250 14.71 -6.42 6.67
CA LYS A 250 15.68 -5.77 7.57
C LYS A 250 15.00 -4.92 8.63
N ARG A 251 15.72 -4.71 9.74
CA ARG A 251 15.34 -3.78 10.82
C ARG A 251 14.95 -2.41 10.25
N VAL A 252 13.96 -1.78 10.88
CA VAL A 252 13.34 -0.54 10.41
C VAL A 252 14.27 0.65 10.55
N ALA A 253 15.12 0.64 11.58
CA ALA A 253 16.17 1.63 11.77
C ALA A 253 17.27 1.59 10.68
N VAL A 254 17.33 0.54 9.86
CA VAL A 254 18.30 0.38 8.77
C VAL A 254 17.62 0.73 7.45
N SER A 255 18.35 1.38 6.54
CA SER A 255 17.82 1.67 5.22
C SER A 255 17.49 0.37 4.50
N ALA A 256 16.30 0.27 3.91
CA ALA A 256 15.95 -0.89 3.09
C ALA A 256 16.96 -1.07 1.94
N ALA A 257 17.57 0.01 1.44
CA ALA A 257 18.59 -0.08 0.38
C ALA A 257 19.81 -0.93 0.77
N ASP A 258 20.16 -0.98 2.06
CA ASP A 258 21.30 -1.75 2.57
C ASP A 258 21.03 -3.27 2.53
N ALA A 259 19.76 -3.67 2.47
CA ALA A 259 19.33 -5.06 2.33
C ALA A 259 19.55 -5.64 0.93
N ARG A 260 19.81 -4.77 -0.07
CA ARG A 260 19.84 -5.15 -1.48
C ARG A 260 20.88 -6.23 -1.77
N GLU A 261 22.09 -6.08 -1.25
CA GLU A 261 23.19 -7.02 -1.53
C GLU A 261 22.84 -8.42 -1.01
N GLN A 262 22.34 -8.51 0.21
CA GLN A 262 21.90 -9.78 0.80
C GLN A 262 20.76 -10.42 0.01
N ALA A 263 19.74 -9.65 -0.35
CA ALA A 263 18.60 -10.13 -1.14
C ALA A 263 19.04 -10.69 -2.50
N MET A 264 20.05 -10.06 -3.12
CA MET A 264 20.65 -10.53 -4.38
C MET A 264 21.43 -11.83 -4.21
N ILE A 265 22.24 -11.96 -3.16
CA ILE A 265 22.98 -13.20 -2.87
C ILE A 265 22.00 -14.37 -2.68
N TYR A 266 20.89 -14.14 -1.99
CA TYR A 266 19.82 -15.13 -1.81
C TYR A 266 19.12 -15.48 -3.12
N ALA A 267 18.80 -14.49 -3.96
CA ALA A 267 18.24 -14.70 -5.29
C ALA A 267 19.17 -15.55 -6.18
N GLU A 268 20.48 -15.29 -6.13
CA GLU A 268 21.49 -16.05 -6.87
C GLU A 268 21.60 -17.50 -6.38
N ALA A 269 21.52 -17.73 -5.07
CA ALA A 269 21.55 -19.09 -4.51
C ALA A 269 20.34 -19.91 -4.96
N LEU A 270 19.13 -19.32 -4.92
CA LEU A 270 17.92 -19.96 -5.44
C LEU A 270 18.03 -20.20 -6.95
N HIS A 271 18.58 -19.26 -7.71
CA HIS A 271 18.81 -19.45 -9.14
C HIS A 271 19.75 -20.62 -9.42
N LYS A 272 20.87 -20.75 -8.68
CA LYS A 272 21.80 -21.88 -8.81
C LYS A 272 21.13 -23.22 -8.49
N LYS A 273 20.24 -23.25 -7.47
CA LYS A 273 19.55 -24.46 -7.02
C LYS A 273 18.41 -24.89 -7.96
N HIS A 274 17.61 -23.94 -8.44
CA HIS A 274 16.37 -24.22 -9.19
C HIS A 274 16.46 -23.92 -10.69
N GLY A 275 17.53 -23.29 -11.16
CA GLY A 275 17.71 -22.89 -12.56
C GLY A 275 16.85 -21.70 -13.00
N VAL A 276 16.02 -21.14 -12.11
CA VAL A 276 15.12 -20.02 -12.40
C VAL A 276 15.55 -18.79 -11.60
N LYS A 277 15.71 -17.64 -12.26
CA LYS A 277 16.03 -16.38 -11.58
C LYS A 277 14.77 -15.84 -10.87
N PRO A 278 14.68 -15.78 -9.53
CA PRO A 278 13.54 -15.16 -8.87
C PRO A 278 13.54 -13.63 -9.02
N PHE A 279 12.37 -13.01 -8.83
CA PHE A 279 12.26 -11.59 -8.56
C PHE A 279 12.76 -11.26 -7.14
N VAL A 280 13.16 -10.02 -6.89
CA VAL A 280 13.80 -9.64 -5.62
C VAL A 280 13.02 -8.53 -4.94
N PHE A 281 12.56 -8.78 -3.72
CA PHE A 281 12.05 -7.77 -2.80
C PHE A 281 12.99 -7.63 -1.62
N TYR A 282 13.12 -6.41 -1.14
CA TYR A 282 13.74 -6.14 0.13
C TYR A 282 13.01 -5.02 0.85
N SER A 283 12.75 -5.21 2.14
CA SER A 283 11.82 -4.40 2.90
C SER A 283 12.29 -4.20 4.33
N ASN A 284 11.94 -3.07 4.91
CA ASN A 284 12.00 -2.87 6.35
C ASN A 284 10.60 -2.72 6.97
N GLY A 285 9.55 -3.16 6.28
CA GLY A 285 8.15 -3.05 6.73
C GLY A 285 7.51 -1.68 6.50
N ILE A 286 8.31 -0.62 6.33
CA ILE A 286 7.86 0.73 5.96
C ILE A 286 8.17 0.99 4.48
N GLU A 287 9.43 0.85 4.11
CA GLU A 287 9.92 0.96 2.75
C GLU A 287 10.08 -0.44 2.16
N THR A 288 9.67 -0.58 0.91
CA THR A 288 9.87 -1.82 0.15
C THR A 288 10.41 -1.46 -1.21
N TYR A 289 11.38 -2.23 -1.66
CA TYR A 289 11.94 -2.12 -2.99
C TYR A 289 11.72 -3.43 -3.73
N PHE A 290 11.60 -3.29 -5.05
CA PHE A 290 11.43 -4.38 -5.99
C PHE A 290 12.49 -4.26 -7.07
N LEU A 291 13.07 -5.39 -7.42
CA LEU A 291 13.99 -5.55 -8.53
C LEU A 291 13.51 -6.69 -9.43
N ASN A 292 13.19 -6.34 -10.67
CA ASN A 292 13.03 -7.29 -11.75
C ASN A 292 14.40 -7.76 -12.24
N TRP A 293 15.04 -8.63 -11.44
CA TRP A 293 16.33 -9.21 -11.78
C TRP A 293 16.31 -10.04 -13.08
N PRO A 294 15.26 -10.84 -13.36
CA PRO A 294 15.15 -11.57 -14.62
C PRO A 294 15.18 -10.65 -15.86
N GLY A 295 14.49 -9.51 -15.79
CA GLY A 295 14.45 -8.49 -16.86
C GLY A 295 15.63 -7.52 -16.88
N ASN A 296 16.66 -7.72 -16.04
CA ASN A 296 17.81 -6.82 -15.88
C ASN A 296 17.43 -5.35 -15.59
N GLU A 297 16.35 -5.12 -14.86
CA GLU A 297 15.95 -3.76 -14.46
C GLU A 297 16.80 -3.24 -13.29
N VAL A 298 16.67 -1.95 -13.01
CA VAL A 298 17.20 -1.33 -11.78
C VAL A 298 16.17 -1.45 -10.64
N PRO A 299 16.61 -1.55 -9.36
CA PRO A 299 15.68 -1.58 -8.24
C PRO A 299 14.86 -0.30 -8.15
N ARG A 300 13.59 -0.44 -7.76
CA ARG A 300 12.68 0.68 -7.55
C ARG A 300 11.87 0.51 -6.28
N ARG A 301 11.47 1.63 -5.68
CA ARG A 301 10.56 1.62 -4.53
C ARG A 301 9.18 1.15 -4.97
N VAL A 302 8.57 0.30 -4.16
CA VAL A 302 7.19 -0.18 -4.28
C VAL A 302 6.50 -0.13 -2.91
N TYR A 303 5.19 -0.29 -2.90
CA TYR A 303 4.37 -0.08 -1.69
C TYR A 303 3.63 -1.35 -1.26
N GLY A 304 4.20 -2.50 -1.58
CA GLY A 304 3.67 -3.81 -1.24
C GLY A 304 4.45 -4.94 -1.91
N ILE A 305 3.88 -6.14 -1.82
CA ILE A 305 4.37 -7.33 -2.51
C ILE A 305 3.43 -7.63 -3.68
N TYR A 306 3.97 -8.18 -4.76
CA TYR A 306 3.18 -8.58 -5.91
C TYR A 306 2.42 -9.88 -5.60
N SER A 307 1.19 -9.99 -6.11
CA SER A 307 0.48 -11.28 -6.05
C SER A 307 1.16 -12.34 -6.91
N ARG A 308 0.88 -13.62 -6.66
CA ARG A 308 1.35 -14.73 -7.51
C ARG A 308 0.99 -14.53 -8.98
N GLU A 309 -0.23 -14.08 -9.27
CA GLU A 309 -0.64 -13.81 -10.65
C GLU A 309 0.17 -12.67 -11.28
N SER A 310 0.42 -11.59 -10.52
CA SER A 310 1.19 -10.44 -11.00
C SER A 310 2.66 -10.81 -11.25
N LEU A 311 3.28 -11.64 -10.40
CA LEU A 311 4.64 -12.15 -10.64
C LEU A 311 4.72 -13.08 -11.85
N ARG A 312 3.74 -13.97 -12.06
CA ARG A 312 3.66 -14.81 -13.26
C ARG A 312 3.53 -13.99 -14.53
N LYS A 313 2.76 -12.91 -14.48
CA LYS A 313 2.61 -11.99 -15.59
C LYS A 313 3.94 -11.30 -15.92
N LEU A 314 4.64 -10.78 -14.91
CA LEU A 314 5.97 -10.20 -15.11
C LEU A 314 6.98 -11.24 -15.64
N ARG A 315 6.89 -12.49 -15.19
CA ARG A 315 7.73 -13.58 -15.71
C ARG A 315 7.50 -13.75 -17.20
N ARG A 316 6.23 -13.81 -17.61
CA ARG A 316 5.85 -13.91 -19.02
C ARG A 316 6.33 -12.72 -19.84
N GLU A 317 6.26 -11.50 -19.29
CA GLU A 317 6.83 -10.31 -19.95
C GLU A 317 8.34 -10.46 -20.17
N VAL A 318 9.08 -11.00 -19.19
CA VAL A 318 10.53 -11.24 -19.35
C VAL A 318 10.82 -12.35 -20.37
N ASP A 319 10.04 -13.43 -20.36
CA ASP A 319 10.34 -14.63 -21.16
C ASP A 319 9.82 -14.52 -22.60
N GLU A 320 8.67 -13.84 -22.81
CA GLU A 320 7.96 -13.75 -24.10
C GLU A 320 7.85 -12.31 -24.64
N GLY A 321 8.32 -11.30 -23.90
CA GLY A 321 8.18 -9.90 -24.27
C GLY A 321 8.90 -9.54 -25.57
N LEU A 322 8.21 -8.84 -26.46
CA LEU A 322 8.79 -8.27 -27.69
C LEU A 322 9.38 -6.89 -27.39
N VAL A 323 10.31 -6.41 -28.23
CA VAL A 323 10.76 -5.01 -28.18
C VAL A 323 9.60 -4.12 -28.60
N LEU A 324 9.09 -3.25 -27.71
CA LEU A 324 7.87 -2.48 -27.97
C LEU A 324 8.00 -1.61 -29.22
N ALA A 325 9.17 -1.00 -29.41
CA ALA A 325 9.44 -0.14 -30.56
C ALA A 325 9.43 -0.91 -31.89
N GLU A 326 9.60 -2.23 -31.90
CA GLU A 326 9.55 -3.06 -33.12
C GLU A 326 8.13 -3.53 -33.45
N VAL A 327 7.19 -3.37 -32.52
CA VAL A 327 5.78 -3.71 -32.74
C VAL A 327 5.09 -2.57 -33.49
N GLU A 328 4.82 -2.78 -34.77
CA GLU A 328 4.18 -1.77 -35.62
C GLU A 328 2.78 -1.38 -35.12
N PRO A 329 2.43 -0.07 -35.10
CA PRO A 329 1.09 0.40 -34.80
C PRO A 329 0.07 -0.08 -35.85
N ASP A 330 -1.12 -0.49 -35.41
CA ASP A 330 -2.22 -0.71 -36.34
C ASP A 330 -2.74 0.63 -36.90
N LEU A 331 -2.55 0.83 -38.20
CA LEU A 331 -2.98 2.04 -38.92
C LEU A 331 -4.50 2.21 -38.93
N SER A 332 -5.28 1.15 -38.69
CA SER A 332 -6.72 1.24 -38.48
C SER A 332 -7.09 2.01 -37.20
N ILE A 333 -6.18 2.01 -36.20
CA ILE A 333 -6.32 2.72 -34.94
C ILE A 333 -5.72 4.11 -35.05
N ALA A 334 -4.49 4.26 -35.55
CA ALA A 334 -3.83 5.56 -35.68
C ALA A 334 -3.01 5.64 -36.98
N ASP A 335 -3.38 6.56 -37.88
CA ASP A 335 -2.83 6.69 -39.24
C ASP A 335 -2.09 8.00 -39.50
N ARG A 336 -2.14 8.96 -38.56
CA ARG A 336 -1.53 10.28 -38.72
C ARG A 336 -0.06 10.25 -38.30
N LEU A 337 0.80 10.90 -39.07
CA LEU A 337 2.25 10.95 -38.82
C LEU A 337 2.61 11.38 -37.39
N HIS A 338 1.98 12.44 -36.86
CA HIS A 338 2.26 12.88 -35.48
C HIS A 338 1.80 11.89 -34.41
N SER A 339 0.77 11.08 -34.72
CA SER A 339 0.29 10.04 -33.81
C SER A 339 1.26 8.87 -33.79
N LEU A 340 1.70 8.42 -34.98
CA LEU A 340 2.71 7.37 -35.13
C LEU A 340 4.04 7.76 -34.45
N GLU A 341 4.47 9.00 -34.62
CA GLU A 341 5.65 9.54 -33.96
C GLU A 341 5.51 9.48 -32.42
N ALA A 342 4.37 9.92 -31.87
CA ALA A 342 4.13 9.88 -30.44
C ALA A 342 4.13 8.44 -29.89
N ILE A 343 3.51 7.51 -30.61
CA ILE A 343 3.47 6.08 -30.25
C ILE A 343 4.89 5.50 -30.24
N LYS A 344 5.69 5.79 -31.28
CA LYS A 344 7.08 5.34 -31.39
C LYS A 344 7.95 5.86 -30.25
N ARG A 345 7.86 7.15 -29.91
CA ARG A 345 8.65 7.74 -28.81
C ARG A 345 8.27 7.18 -27.44
N VAL A 346 6.99 6.87 -27.22
CA VAL A 346 6.59 6.22 -25.97
C VAL A 346 7.12 4.79 -25.89
N THR A 347 6.97 4.00 -26.95
CA THR A 347 7.45 2.61 -26.97
C THR A 347 8.97 2.54 -26.77
N GLU A 348 9.75 3.35 -27.48
CA GLU A 348 11.21 3.47 -27.26
C GLU A 348 11.57 3.88 -25.83
N SER A 349 10.80 4.81 -25.25
CA SER A 349 11.04 5.25 -23.87
C SER A 349 10.75 4.12 -22.87
N LEU A 350 9.70 3.32 -23.09
CA LEU A 350 9.38 2.18 -22.25
C LEU A 350 10.44 1.06 -22.38
N ASP A 351 10.89 0.76 -23.60
CA ASP A 351 12.00 -0.18 -23.87
C ASP A 351 13.29 0.23 -23.15
N SER A 352 13.56 1.55 -23.04
CA SER A 352 14.71 2.08 -22.29
C SER A 352 14.59 1.97 -20.76
N GLY A 353 13.54 1.33 -20.25
CA GLY A 353 13.29 1.14 -18.82
C GLY A 353 12.62 2.33 -18.13
N ARG A 354 12.23 3.39 -18.87
CA ARG A 354 11.40 4.45 -18.28
C ARG A 354 9.99 3.95 -18.10
N ARG A 355 9.38 4.26 -16.95
CA ARG A 355 8.08 3.72 -16.56
C ARG A 355 6.97 4.77 -16.60
N LYS A 356 7.32 6.02 -16.89
CA LYS A 356 6.41 7.17 -16.98
C LYS A 356 6.69 7.94 -18.26
N ALA A 357 5.65 8.27 -19.01
CA ALA A 357 5.72 9.11 -20.21
C ALA A 357 4.60 10.16 -20.21
N LEU A 358 4.88 11.34 -20.75
CA LEU A 358 3.88 12.41 -20.93
C LEU A 358 3.77 12.74 -22.42
N ILE A 359 2.55 12.68 -22.95
CA ILE A 359 2.22 13.12 -24.30
C ILE A 359 1.38 14.40 -24.21
N ALA A 360 1.82 15.45 -24.91
CA ALA A 360 1.05 16.66 -25.12
C ALA A 360 0.49 16.67 -26.55
N LEU A 361 -0.85 16.59 -26.69
CA LEU A 361 -1.55 16.58 -27.98
C LEU A 361 -2.70 17.58 -27.96
N ALA A 362 -2.73 18.50 -28.93
CA ALA A 362 -3.83 19.45 -29.05
C ALA A 362 -5.20 18.73 -29.17
N THR A 363 -6.25 19.36 -28.67
CA THR A 363 -7.61 18.79 -28.72
C THR A 363 -8.01 18.49 -30.17
N GLY A 364 -8.69 17.35 -30.39
CA GLY A 364 -9.09 16.89 -31.73
C GLY A 364 -7.98 16.26 -32.59
N THR A 365 -6.72 16.20 -32.11
CA THR A 365 -5.62 15.59 -32.89
C THR A 365 -5.55 14.06 -32.82
N GLY A 366 -6.35 13.42 -31.98
CA GLY A 366 -6.45 11.95 -31.87
C GLY A 366 -5.86 11.33 -30.60
N LYS A 367 -5.83 12.07 -29.47
CA LYS A 367 -5.30 11.60 -28.18
C LYS A 367 -5.81 10.22 -27.76
N THR A 368 -7.12 9.98 -27.81
CA THR A 368 -7.72 8.67 -27.48
C THR A 368 -7.22 7.56 -28.42
N ARG A 369 -7.07 7.83 -29.72
CA ARG A 369 -6.54 6.84 -30.69
C ARG A 369 -5.09 6.48 -30.40
N VAL A 370 -4.27 7.47 -30.03
CA VAL A 370 -2.89 7.24 -29.58
C VAL A 370 -2.86 6.37 -28.32
N ALA A 371 -3.71 6.64 -27.34
CA ALA A 371 -3.83 5.84 -26.12
C ALA A 371 -4.18 4.37 -26.42
N ILE A 372 -5.18 4.16 -27.29
CA ILE A 372 -5.62 2.82 -27.70
C ILE A 372 -4.52 2.09 -28.46
N SER A 373 -3.79 2.77 -29.35
CA SER A 373 -2.70 2.16 -30.11
C SER A 373 -1.52 1.75 -29.21
N ILE A 374 -1.17 2.55 -28.19
CA ILE A 374 -0.15 2.17 -27.20
C ILE A 374 -0.63 0.98 -26.36
N ALA A 375 -1.90 0.96 -25.95
CA ALA A 375 -2.49 -0.16 -25.23
C ALA A 375 -2.46 -1.45 -26.04
N ASP A 376 -2.83 -1.38 -27.32
CA ASP A 376 -2.75 -2.48 -28.27
C ASP A 376 -1.31 -3.04 -28.40
N ILE A 377 -0.33 -2.15 -28.61
CA ILE A 377 1.09 -2.55 -28.69
C ILE A 377 1.53 -3.26 -27.41
N ILE A 378 1.22 -2.73 -26.22
CA ILE A 378 1.60 -3.38 -24.96
C ILE A 378 1.00 -4.79 -24.84
N LEU A 379 -0.26 -4.97 -25.24
CA LEU A 379 -0.93 -6.27 -25.18
C LEU A 379 -0.30 -7.27 -26.18
N ARG A 380 -0.07 -6.83 -27.43
CA ARG A 380 0.53 -7.66 -28.49
C ARG A 380 2.00 -7.96 -28.26
N ALA A 381 2.74 -7.06 -27.62
CA ALA A 381 4.13 -7.24 -27.24
C ALA A 381 4.32 -8.10 -25.99
N HIS A 382 3.25 -8.51 -25.31
CA HIS A 382 3.29 -9.23 -24.04
C HIS A 382 3.92 -8.45 -22.88
N TRP A 383 3.91 -7.11 -22.95
CA TRP A 383 4.38 -6.19 -21.90
C TRP A 383 3.33 -5.87 -20.83
N GLY A 384 2.14 -6.45 -20.97
CA GLY A 384 1.05 -6.25 -20.03
C GLY A 384 -0.18 -7.05 -20.37
N LYS A 385 -1.04 -7.23 -19.36
CA LYS A 385 -2.30 -7.95 -19.44
C LYS A 385 -3.48 -7.05 -19.09
N ARG A 386 -3.29 -6.12 -18.15
CA ARG A 386 -4.36 -5.29 -17.57
C ARG A 386 -3.99 -3.82 -17.67
N ILE A 387 -4.84 -3.04 -18.32
CA ILE A 387 -4.65 -1.61 -18.58
C ILE A 387 -5.80 -0.85 -17.92
N LEU A 388 -5.47 0.23 -17.21
CA LEU A 388 -6.43 1.16 -16.63
C LEU A 388 -6.42 2.48 -17.39
N PHE A 389 -7.54 2.87 -17.98
CA PHE A 389 -7.74 4.18 -18.58
C PHE A 389 -8.56 5.07 -17.63
N LEU A 390 -7.97 6.19 -17.22
CA LEU A 390 -8.56 7.17 -16.32
C LEU A 390 -8.93 8.44 -17.06
N CYS A 391 -10.14 8.93 -16.84
CA CYS A 391 -10.63 10.20 -17.39
C CYS A 391 -11.35 11.06 -16.35
N ASP A 392 -11.60 12.32 -16.70
CA ASP A 392 -12.21 13.31 -15.79
C ASP A 392 -13.70 13.03 -15.53
N ARG A 393 -14.47 12.73 -16.59
CA ARG A 393 -15.94 12.70 -16.55
C ARG A 393 -16.55 11.36 -16.97
N VAL A 394 -17.77 11.10 -16.52
CA VAL A 394 -18.49 9.84 -16.79
C VAL A 394 -18.81 9.70 -18.28
N GLU A 395 -19.17 10.79 -18.97
CA GLU A 395 -19.45 10.78 -20.40
C GLU A 395 -18.18 10.44 -21.21
N LEU A 396 -17.02 10.94 -20.77
CA LEU A 396 -15.73 10.62 -21.39
C LEU A 396 -15.33 9.17 -21.15
N ARG A 397 -15.68 8.61 -19.99
CA ARG A 397 -15.47 7.19 -19.67
C ARG A 397 -16.27 6.29 -20.60
N GLU A 398 -17.53 6.60 -20.83
CA GLU A 398 -18.42 5.86 -21.74
C GLU A 398 -17.92 5.93 -23.18
N GLN A 399 -17.52 7.12 -23.65
CA GLN A 399 -16.95 7.31 -24.98
C GLN A 399 -15.64 6.53 -25.16
N ALA A 400 -14.70 6.65 -24.21
CA ALA A 400 -13.44 5.93 -24.27
C ALA A 400 -13.67 4.40 -24.25
N ALA A 401 -14.59 3.90 -23.43
CA ALA A 401 -14.92 2.49 -23.40
C ALA A 401 -15.50 1.97 -24.73
N GLN A 402 -16.36 2.76 -25.39
CA GLN A 402 -16.86 2.45 -26.73
C GLN A 402 -15.75 2.45 -27.77
N ASP A 403 -14.83 3.42 -27.73
CA ASP A 403 -13.69 3.48 -28.64
C ASP A 403 -12.76 2.27 -28.45
N PHE A 404 -12.42 1.91 -27.21
CA PHE A 404 -11.62 0.70 -26.93
C PHE A 404 -12.29 -0.56 -27.48
N LYS A 405 -13.62 -0.74 -27.27
CA LYS A 405 -14.37 -1.88 -27.82
C LYS A 405 -14.38 -1.90 -29.34
N ARG A 406 -14.47 -0.72 -29.96
CA ARG A 406 -14.50 -0.57 -31.42
C ARG A 406 -13.16 -0.94 -32.05
N PHE A 407 -12.06 -0.46 -31.49
CA PHE A 407 -10.72 -0.63 -32.06
C PHE A 407 -10.03 -1.91 -31.60
N LEU A 408 -10.42 -2.48 -30.45
CA LEU A 408 -9.88 -3.73 -29.91
C LEU A 408 -11.04 -4.71 -29.61
N PRO A 409 -11.73 -5.23 -30.64
CA PRO A 409 -12.94 -6.04 -30.46
C PRO A 409 -12.70 -7.37 -29.72
N ASP A 410 -11.47 -7.90 -29.79
CA ASP A 410 -11.09 -9.16 -29.13
C ASP A 410 -10.64 -8.96 -27.67
N VAL A 411 -10.56 -7.71 -27.21
CA VAL A 411 -10.09 -7.37 -25.86
C VAL A 411 -11.28 -7.04 -24.97
N THR A 412 -11.35 -7.68 -23.81
CA THR A 412 -12.45 -7.46 -22.86
C THR A 412 -12.29 -6.11 -22.17
N VAL A 413 -13.22 -5.19 -22.45
CA VAL A 413 -13.27 -3.83 -21.89
C VAL A 413 -14.39 -3.74 -20.86
N ALA A 414 -14.06 -3.37 -19.62
CA ALA A 414 -15.03 -3.10 -18.57
C ALA A 414 -15.02 -1.63 -18.16
N GLU A 415 -16.22 -1.09 -18.08
CA GLU A 415 -16.48 0.19 -17.47
C GLU A 415 -16.53 0.01 -15.96
N PHE A 416 -15.57 0.59 -15.25
CA PHE A 416 -15.51 0.45 -13.80
C PHE A 416 -16.65 1.25 -13.16
N SER A 417 -17.39 0.60 -12.26
CA SER A 417 -18.41 1.23 -11.42
C SER A 417 -18.37 0.63 -10.02
N SER A 418 -18.87 1.37 -9.02
CA SER A 418 -18.87 0.93 -7.61
C SER A 418 -19.65 -0.36 -7.32
N HIS A 419 -20.34 -0.93 -8.30
CA HIS A 419 -21.16 -2.13 -8.16
C HIS A 419 -20.75 -3.27 -9.11
N SER A 420 -19.74 -3.06 -9.96
CA SER A 420 -19.31 -4.09 -10.90
C SER A 420 -18.46 -5.14 -10.20
N LYS A 421 -18.93 -6.39 -10.16
CA LYS A 421 -18.06 -7.53 -9.86
C LYS A 421 -16.97 -7.61 -10.91
N GLU A 422 -15.73 -7.63 -10.47
CA GLU A 422 -14.58 -7.75 -11.36
C GLU A 422 -14.63 -9.08 -12.12
N ASP A 423 -14.81 -9.01 -13.44
CA ASP A 423 -14.56 -10.17 -14.30
C ASP A 423 -13.05 -10.32 -14.46
N LYS A 424 -12.49 -11.44 -13.99
CA LYS A 424 -11.08 -11.81 -14.11
C LYS A 424 -10.58 -11.84 -15.57
N LYS A 425 -11.48 -11.86 -16.55
CA LYS A 425 -11.14 -11.78 -17.97
C LYS A 425 -10.85 -10.36 -18.44
N THR A 426 -11.35 -9.34 -17.76
CA THR A 426 -11.17 -7.93 -18.12
C THR A 426 -9.70 -7.60 -18.34
N ARG A 427 -9.42 -6.96 -19.47
CA ARG A 427 -8.06 -6.51 -19.85
C ARG A 427 -7.95 -5.00 -19.86
N ILE A 428 -9.03 -4.30 -20.20
CA ILE A 428 -9.05 -2.83 -20.20
C ILE A 428 -10.14 -2.37 -19.24
N PHE A 429 -9.73 -1.63 -18.23
CA PHE A 429 -10.60 -0.99 -17.25
C PHE A 429 -10.70 0.48 -17.60
N VAL A 430 -11.92 1.01 -17.74
CA VAL A 430 -12.15 2.42 -18.05
C VAL A 430 -12.91 3.04 -16.88
N ALA A 431 -12.30 4.02 -16.22
CA ALA A 431 -12.82 4.60 -14.99
C ALA A 431 -12.65 6.12 -14.96
N THR A 432 -13.47 6.80 -14.16
CA THR A 432 -13.18 8.20 -13.80
C THR A 432 -12.26 8.26 -12.60
N TYR A 433 -11.44 9.32 -12.49
CA TYR A 433 -10.59 9.52 -11.31
C TYR A 433 -11.34 9.39 -9.97
N PRO A 434 -12.52 10.02 -9.77
CA PRO A 434 -13.26 9.88 -8.51
C PRO A 434 -13.80 8.47 -8.26
N SER A 435 -14.29 7.79 -9.30
CA SER A 435 -14.87 6.44 -9.16
C SER A 435 -13.81 5.40 -8.76
N PHE A 436 -12.61 5.52 -9.32
CA PHE A 436 -11.53 4.58 -9.07
C PHE A 436 -10.87 4.79 -7.70
N HIS A 437 -10.95 6.02 -7.16
CA HIS A 437 -10.31 6.40 -5.91
C HIS A 437 -10.67 5.51 -4.71
N ASN A 438 -11.90 5.02 -4.62
CA ASN A 438 -12.31 4.21 -3.45
C ASN A 438 -11.99 2.71 -3.59
N HIS A 439 -11.38 2.30 -4.71
CA HIS A 439 -11.24 0.89 -5.05
C HIS A 439 -9.79 0.46 -5.29
N PHE A 440 -8.82 1.38 -5.23
CA PHE A 440 -7.42 1.03 -5.47
C PHE A 440 -6.89 -0.04 -4.51
N GLU A 441 -7.36 -0.06 -3.26
CA GLU A 441 -6.90 -1.02 -2.24
C GLU A 441 -7.33 -2.46 -2.52
N ASN A 442 -8.31 -2.65 -3.41
CA ASN A 442 -8.77 -3.97 -3.85
C ASN A 442 -7.77 -4.66 -4.78
N PHE A 443 -6.83 -3.89 -5.33
CA PHE A 443 -5.86 -4.36 -6.31
C PHE A 443 -4.47 -4.46 -5.69
N ASP A 444 -3.73 -5.51 -6.05
CA ASP A 444 -2.31 -5.59 -5.69
C ASP A 444 -1.50 -4.56 -6.49
N ILE A 445 -0.29 -4.25 -6.02
CA ILE A 445 0.55 -3.22 -6.63
C ILE A 445 0.98 -3.54 -8.07
N GLY A 446 0.91 -4.81 -8.46
CA GLY A 446 1.20 -5.29 -9.80
C GLY A 446 -0.05 -5.55 -10.65
N HIS A 447 -1.24 -5.14 -10.20
CA HIS A 447 -2.47 -5.49 -10.91
C HIS A 447 -2.50 -4.89 -12.32
N PHE A 448 -2.29 -3.58 -12.45
CA PHE A 448 -2.27 -2.86 -13.72
C PHE A 448 -0.84 -2.73 -14.28
N ASP A 449 -0.69 -3.09 -15.55
CA ASP A 449 0.58 -2.99 -16.30
C ASP A 449 0.78 -1.61 -16.90
N LEU A 450 -0.31 -1.00 -17.37
CA LEU A 450 -0.31 0.37 -17.86
C LEU A 450 -1.50 1.13 -17.26
N ILE A 451 -1.22 2.29 -16.70
CA ILE A 451 -2.24 3.27 -16.34
C ILE A 451 -2.14 4.44 -17.31
N ILE A 452 -3.19 4.70 -18.05
CA ILE A 452 -3.33 5.85 -18.95
C ILE A 452 -4.16 6.92 -18.25
N CYS A 453 -3.58 8.09 -18.05
CA CYS A 453 -4.19 9.24 -17.39
C CYS A 453 -4.54 10.29 -18.44
N ASP A 454 -5.80 10.36 -18.86
CA ASP A 454 -6.27 11.44 -19.72
C ASP A 454 -6.55 12.72 -18.93
N GLU A 455 -6.41 13.86 -19.61
CA GLU A 455 -6.41 15.21 -19.04
C GLU A 455 -5.56 15.36 -17.78
N ALA A 456 -4.36 14.80 -17.81
CA ALA A 456 -3.38 14.81 -16.72
C ALA A 456 -2.91 16.22 -16.30
N HIS A 457 -3.32 17.30 -16.97
CA HIS A 457 -3.10 18.65 -16.44
C HIS A 457 -4.05 18.97 -15.29
N ARG A 458 -5.27 18.43 -15.29
CA ARG A 458 -6.28 18.63 -14.24
C ARG A 458 -5.91 17.98 -12.92
N THR A 459 -4.91 17.11 -12.96
CA THR A 459 -4.41 16.35 -11.84
C THR A 459 -3.11 16.92 -11.24
N THR A 460 -2.57 18.01 -11.82
CA THR A 460 -1.37 18.70 -11.31
C THR A 460 -1.67 19.69 -10.16
N GLY A 461 -2.83 19.54 -9.51
CA GLY A 461 -3.47 20.50 -8.61
C GLY A 461 -2.48 21.46 -7.93
N ALA A 462 -2.57 22.75 -8.28
CA ALA A 462 -2.03 23.81 -7.45
C ALA A 462 -2.71 23.68 -6.07
N THR A 463 -2.00 23.05 -5.13
CA THR A 463 -2.41 22.99 -3.75
C THR A 463 -2.21 24.40 -3.21
N LEU A 464 -3.28 25.19 -3.16
CA LEU A 464 -3.27 26.43 -2.39
C LEU A 464 -3.04 26.03 -0.92
N ASP A 465 -2.13 26.70 -0.23
CA ASP A 465 -1.82 26.44 1.18
C ASP A 465 -3.12 26.26 1.99
N GLY A 466 -3.33 25.05 2.52
CA GLY A 466 -4.48 24.72 3.37
C GLY A 466 -5.68 24.04 2.71
N GLN A 467 -5.61 23.53 1.47
CA GLN A 467 -6.65 22.66 0.89
C GLN A 467 -6.17 21.22 0.65
N GLU A 468 -7.06 20.24 0.83
CA GLU A 468 -6.81 18.81 0.56
C GLU A 468 -6.25 18.58 -0.85
N GLU A 469 -5.26 17.68 -0.99
CA GLU A 469 -4.90 17.13 -2.29
C GLU A 469 -6.13 16.45 -2.92
N SER A 470 -6.60 16.97 -4.05
CA SER A 470 -7.75 16.38 -4.73
C SER A 470 -7.48 14.93 -5.12
N ASN A 471 -8.53 14.10 -5.20
CA ASN A 471 -8.45 12.70 -5.63
C ASN A 471 -7.69 12.52 -6.97
N PHE A 472 -7.66 13.57 -7.79
CA PHE A 472 -6.93 13.65 -9.05
C PHE A 472 -5.41 13.60 -8.88
N VAL A 473 -4.85 14.22 -7.83
CA VAL A 473 -3.40 14.19 -7.56
C VAL A 473 -2.98 12.82 -7.02
N ARG A 474 -3.79 12.28 -6.09
CA ARG A 474 -3.48 11.04 -5.36
C ARG A 474 -3.36 9.81 -6.26
N VAL A 475 -4.12 9.75 -7.34
CA VAL A 475 -4.13 8.63 -8.30
C VAL A 475 -2.77 8.40 -8.98
N HIS A 476 -1.88 9.38 -8.95
CA HIS A 476 -0.57 9.33 -9.58
C HIS A 476 0.52 8.76 -8.69
N ARG A 477 0.24 8.61 -7.40
CA ARG A 477 1.17 8.00 -6.47
C ARG A 477 1.03 6.48 -6.52
N ASP A 478 2.17 5.81 -6.62
CA ASP A 478 2.22 4.35 -6.72
C ASP A 478 1.88 3.65 -5.38
N ASP A 479 1.82 4.41 -4.27
CA ASP A 479 1.32 3.95 -2.96
C ASP A 479 -0.21 4.00 -2.83
N VAL A 480 -0.86 4.72 -3.74
CA VAL A 480 -2.31 4.79 -3.86
C VAL A 480 -2.73 3.81 -4.96
N VAL A 481 -2.48 4.12 -6.22
CA VAL A 481 -2.83 3.19 -7.31
C VAL A 481 -1.57 2.49 -7.79
N GLY A 482 -1.42 1.20 -7.52
CA GLY A 482 -0.32 0.42 -8.07
C GLY A 482 -0.42 0.31 -9.60
N GLY A 483 0.65 0.67 -10.30
CA GLY A 483 0.77 0.52 -11.74
C GLY A 483 2.21 0.28 -12.14
N ASP A 484 2.42 -0.67 -13.04
CA ASP A 484 3.75 -0.98 -13.55
C ASP A 484 4.29 0.22 -14.35
N LYS A 485 3.52 0.68 -15.34
CA LYS A 485 3.86 1.79 -16.23
C LYS A 485 2.73 2.83 -16.25
N ARG A 486 3.05 4.10 -16.52
CA ARG A 486 2.07 5.19 -16.61
C ARG A 486 2.27 6.07 -17.84
N LEU A 487 1.17 6.31 -18.55
CA LEU A 487 1.11 7.26 -19.65
C LEU A 487 0.22 8.43 -19.24
N TYR A 488 0.78 9.63 -19.23
CA TYR A 488 0.06 10.86 -18.97
C TYR A 488 -0.25 11.53 -20.31
N MET A 489 -1.48 11.98 -20.49
CA MET A 489 -1.89 12.64 -21.72
C MET A 489 -2.60 13.95 -21.40
N THR A 490 -2.27 15.00 -22.14
CA THR A 490 -2.85 16.32 -21.91
C THR A 490 -2.85 17.15 -23.20
N ALA A 491 -3.78 18.09 -23.32
CA ALA A 491 -3.69 19.14 -24.34
C ALA A 491 -2.85 20.35 -23.90
N THR A 492 -2.71 20.55 -22.59
CA THR A 492 -2.08 21.73 -21.98
C THR A 492 -1.10 21.29 -20.89
N PRO A 493 0.18 21.01 -21.22
CA PRO A 493 1.13 20.44 -20.27
C PRO A 493 1.66 21.44 -19.23
N ARG A 494 1.43 22.74 -19.43
CA ARG A 494 1.66 23.80 -18.44
C ARG A 494 0.33 24.51 -18.21
N ILE A 495 -0.07 24.65 -16.96
CA ILE A 495 -1.12 25.59 -16.53
C ILE A 495 -0.42 26.81 -15.97
#